data_AF-A0A0L0T4N4-F1
#
_entry.id   AF-A0A0L0T4N4-F1
#
_cell.length_a   1.000
_cell.length_b   1.000
_cell.length_c   1.000
_cell.angle_alpha   90.00
_cell.angle_beta   90.00
_cell.angle_gamma   90.00
#
_symmetry.space_group_name_H-M   'P 1'
#
loop_
_entity.id
_entity.type
_entity.pdbx_description
1 polymer ?
#
loop_
_entity_poly.entity_id
_entity_poly.type
_entity_poly.pdbx_seq_one_letter_code
_entity_poly.pdbx_strand_id
1 'polypeptide(L)'
;MSHPLPLDWRKTYQSMGYQLSTARPRSRPGPHLELARRNITGDTFEWSPSTCLVTLTMVIYAATIWRSTHLFYTCRSWFYAGILAVVLAQVFDMIASLFFLANGPIPALFALDMIVFNLSVILFEVVNIMRCRQLTAADWPRLTKFLTVCTGIFGVYWTALMVNGLRSLTNSVGPAGMTFGELQAWMAGFLFDAALNGAVSILFLVQLRTVSQGNGFRPGLRRYVVRAQVMLAVESGVLVAVVLMQGIDRSVDPLNLLGYLAQAIHICVYCELLHVLSRIMSRRNRDVSGGAVASGESGTRSGKKSHGTSSSTVDAPPSPQPSRPMRFRQT
;
A
#
# COMPACT_ATOMS: atom_id res chain seq x y z
N MET A 1 -73.17 -24.02 47.96
CA MET A 1 -72.60 -22.66 47.83
C MET A 1 -71.09 -22.76 47.92
N SER A 2 -70.40 -22.74 46.78
CA SER A 2 -68.98 -22.35 46.65
C SER A 2 -68.50 -22.67 45.23
N HIS A 3 -68.48 -21.67 44.35
CA HIS A 3 -67.49 -21.66 43.26
C HIS A 3 -66.12 -21.34 43.87
N PRO A 4 -65.04 -21.96 43.38
CA PRO A 4 -64.15 -21.19 42.50
C PRO A 4 -63.44 -21.98 41.36
N LEU A 5 -63.38 -21.34 40.18
CA LEU A 5 -62.23 -20.99 39.32
C LEU A 5 -60.88 -21.77 39.42
N PRO A 6 -59.96 -21.60 38.45
CA PRO A 6 -60.03 -21.86 37.00
C PRO A 6 -58.91 -22.85 36.57
N LEU A 7 -58.98 -23.39 35.35
CA LEU A 7 -57.90 -24.20 34.77
C LEU A 7 -56.57 -23.44 34.76
N ASP A 8 -55.60 -23.98 35.49
CA ASP A 8 -54.21 -23.53 35.48
C ASP A 8 -53.51 -23.99 34.19
N TRP A 9 -53.45 -23.10 33.21
CA TRP A 9 -52.80 -23.30 31.92
C TRP A 9 -51.28 -23.56 32.01
N ARG A 10 -50.66 -23.43 33.20
CA ARG A 10 -49.23 -23.70 33.41
C ARG A 10 -48.84 -25.17 33.33
N LYS A 11 -49.80 -26.12 33.39
CA LYS A 11 -49.47 -27.55 33.34
C LYS A 11 -49.28 -28.13 31.93
N THR A 12 -49.57 -27.37 30.88
CA THR A 12 -49.45 -27.87 29.48
C THR A 12 -48.11 -27.51 28.82
N TYR A 13 -47.29 -26.64 29.43
CA TYR A 13 -45.97 -26.25 28.89
C TYR A 13 -44.79 -27.05 29.46
N GLN A 14 -45.02 -28.04 30.32
CA GLN A 14 -43.95 -28.83 30.96
C GLN A 14 -43.68 -30.21 30.33
N SER A 15 -44.28 -30.57 29.19
CA SER A 15 -43.96 -31.82 28.46
C SER A 15 -43.06 -31.66 27.23
N MET A 16 -42.61 -30.44 26.90
CA MET A 16 -41.57 -30.23 25.88
C MET A 16 -40.22 -29.93 26.53
N GLY A 17 -39.53 -31.01 26.90
CA GLY A 17 -38.08 -31.15 26.72
C GLY A 17 -37.16 -30.01 27.11
N TYR A 18 -37.11 -29.66 28.40
CA TYR A 18 -35.90 -29.09 28.99
C TYR A 18 -35.42 -30.03 30.10
N GLN A 19 -34.53 -30.97 29.74
CA GLN A 19 -33.67 -31.58 30.73
C GLN A 19 -32.75 -30.49 31.27
N LEU A 20 -33.04 -30.04 32.48
CA LEU A 20 -32.13 -29.28 33.32
C LEU A 20 -30.94 -30.19 33.64
N SER A 21 -29.93 -30.17 32.77
CA SER A 21 -28.64 -30.80 33.05
C SER A 21 -28.03 -30.06 34.22
N THR A 22 -28.03 -30.74 35.38
CA THR A 22 -27.38 -30.33 36.60
C THR A 22 -25.97 -29.84 36.29
N ALA A 23 -25.72 -28.55 36.52
CA ALA A 23 -24.44 -27.93 36.32
C ALA A 23 -23.38 -28.62 37.19
N ARG A 24 -22.56 -29.48 36.57
CA ARG A 24 -21.22 -29.76 37.07
C ARG A 24 -20.42 -28.45 37.05
N PRO A 25 -19.58 -28.18 38.06
CA PRO A 25 -18.66 -27.06 37.99
C PRO A 25 -17.84 -27.19 36.71
N ARG A 26 -17.96 -26.20 35.81
CA ARG A 26 -17.19 -26.13 34.56
C ARG A 26 -15.72 -26.23 34.93
N SER A 27 -15.12 -27.37 34.67
CA SER A 27 -13.68 -27.50 34.50
C SER A 27 -13.25 -26.40 33.53
N ARG A 28 -12.20 -25.67 33.89
CA ARG A 28 -11.52 -24.72 33.00
C ARG A 28 -11.37 -25.40 31.63
N PRO A 29 -11.78 -24.74 30.52
CA PRO A 29 -11.52 -25.27 29.20
C PRO A 29 -10.04 -25.57 29.08
N GLY A 30 -9.69 -26.81 28.70
CA GLY A 30 -8.31 -27.14 28.39
C GLY A 30 -7.81 -26.26 27.24
N PRO A 31 -6.49 -26.02 27.14
CA PRO A 31 -5.90 -25.14 26.12
C PRO A 31 -6.27 -25.51 24.68
N HIS A 32 -6.65 -26.76 24.42
CA HIS A 32 -7.11 -27.22 23.11
C HIS A 32 -8.47 -26.67 22.67
N LEU A 33 -9.36 -26.31 23.60
CA LEU A 33 -10.70 -25.79 23.29
C LEU A 33 -10.66 -24.29 22.91
N GLU A 34 -9.65 -23.56 23.36
CA GLU A 34 -9.40 -22.18 22.91
C GLU A 34 -8.80 -22.12 21.49
N LEU A 35 -8.11 -23.18 21.04
CA LEU A 35 -7.57 -23.27 19.68
C LEU A 35 -8.66 -23.60 18.64
N ALA A 36 -9.62 -24.46 18.97
CA ALA A 36 -10.75 -24.79 18.08
C ALA A 36 -11.65 -23.57 17.79
N ARG A 37 -11.69 -22.57 18.69
CA ARG A 37 -12.45 -21.33 18.51
C ARG A 37 -11.79 -20.30 17.60
N ARG A 38 -10.60 -20.57 17.05
CA ARG A 38 -9.75 -19.63 16.30
C ARG A 38 -9.79 -19.82 14.78
N ASN A 39 -10.80 -20.52 14.25
CA ASN A 39 -10.93 -20.71 12.81
C ASN A 39 -11.75 -19.58 12.18
N ILE A 40 -11.30 -19.05 11.03
CA ILE A 40 -11.90 -17.91 10.32
C ILE A 40 -13.41 -18.10 10.09
N THR A 41 -13.84 -19.35 9.92
CA THR A 41 -15.23 -19.74 9.62
C THR A 41 -16.08 -20.18 10.81
N GLY A 42 -15.53 -20.40 12.01
CA GLY A 42 -16.25 -21.13 13.08
C GLY A 42 -16.80 -22.49 12.63
N ASP A 43 -17.51 -23.20 13.51
CA ASP A 43 -18.17 -24.49 13.17
C ASP A 43 -19.47 -24.30 12.37
N THR A 44 -19.89 -23.04 12.16
CA THR A 44 -21.10 -22.64 11.44
C THR A 44 -20.78 -21.45 10.55
N PHE A 45 -21.26 -21.44 9.29
CA PHE A 45 -21.06 -20.37 8.30
C PHE A 45 -21.83 -19.09 8.68
N GLU A 46 -21.45 -18.49 9.81
CA GLU A 46 -21.92 -17.18 10.24
C GLU A 46 -20.94 -16.12 9.72
N TRP A 47 -21.45 -14.99 9.24
CA TRP A 47 -20.64 -13.83 8.88
C TRP A 47 -19.93 -13.30 10.13
N SER A 48 -18.76 -13.85 10.42
CA SER A 48 -17.91 -13.39 11.50
C SER A 48 -17.21 -12.08 11.09
N PRO A 49 -16.93 -11.17 12.05
CA PRO A 49 -16.13 -9.97 11.77
C PRO A 49 -14.78 -10.30 11.09
N SER A 50 -14.16 -11.45 11.40
CA SER A 50 -12.95 -11.93 10.73
C SER A 50 -13.18 -12.27 9.26
N THR A 51 -14.29 -12.94 8.90
CA THR A 51 -14.63 -13.21 7.50
C THR A 51 -14.87 -11.92 6.71
N CYS A 52 -15.53 -10.93 7.32
CA CYS A 52 -15.70 -9.61 6.72
C CYS A 52 -14.36 -8.92 6.47
N LEU A 53 -13.45 -8.93 7.45
CA LEU A 53 -12.12 -8.33 7.32
C LEU A 53 -11.28 -9.05 6.26
N VAL A 54 -11.24 -10.38 6.26
CA VAL A 54 -10.54 -11.17 5.23
C VAL A 54 -11.08 -10.85 3.83
N THR A 55 -12.41 -10.81 3.67
CA THR A 55 -13.04 -10.48 2.39
C THR A 55 -12.68 -9.07 1.94
N LEU A 56 -12.74 -8.09 2.83
CA LEU A 56 -12.35 -6.72 2.54
C LEU A 56 -10.88 -6.63 2.12
N THR A 57 -9.98 -7.28 2.86
CA THR A 57 -8.55 -7.33 2.56
C THR A 57 -8.29 -7.96 1.19
N MET A 58 -8.96 -9.08 0.87
CA MET A 58 -8.87 -9.73 -0.44
C MET A 58 -9.35 -8.84 -1.58
N VAL A 59 -10.47 -8.12 -1.39
CA VAL A 59 -10.99 -7.17 -2.39
C VAL A 59 -9.99 -6.03 -2.62
N ILE A 60 -9.38 -5.50 -1.55
CA ILE A 60 -8.35 -4.45 -1.65
C ILE A 60 -7.12 -4.98 -2.41
N TYR A 61 -6.65 -6.19 -2.10
CA TYR A 61 -5.53 -6.80 -2.82
C TYR A 61 -5.86 -7.06 -4.29
N ALA A 62 -7.03 -7.61 -4.62
CA ALA A 62 -7.45 -7.83 -6.00
C ALA A 62 -7.48 -6.53 -6.80
N ALA A 63 -8.03 -5.46 -6.24
CA ALA A 63 -8.02 -4.14 -6.85
C ALA A 63 -6.58 -3.60 -7.02
N THR A 64 -5.70 -3.85 -6.04
CA THR A 64 -4.30 -3.41 -6.08
C THR A 64 -3.50 -4.18 -7.13
N ILE A 65 -3.66 -5.51 -7.22
CA ILE A 65 -3.05 -6.36 -8.26
C ILE A 65 -3.47 -5.88 -9.63
N TRP A 66 -4.76 -5.62 -9.84
CA TRP A 66 -5.26 -5.12 -11.12
C TRP A 66 -4.59 -3.79 -11.49
N ARG A 67 -4.54 -2.84 -10.56
CA ARG A 67 -3.93 -1.51 -10.79
C ARG A 67 -2.43 -1.60 -11.06
N SER A 68 -1.68 -2.35 -10.26
CA SER A 68 -0.24 -2.52 -10.42
C SER A 68 0.10 -3.25 -11.72
N THR A 69 -0.68 -4.28 -12.07
CA THR A 69 -0.59 -5.00 -13.35
C THR A 69 -0.84 -4.07 -14.53
N HIS A 70 -1.91 -3.26 -14.48
CA HIS A 70 -2.22 -2.29 -15.51
C HIS A 70 -1.11 -1.23 -15.66
N LEU A 71 -0.57 -0.72 -14.55
CA LEU A 71 0.60 0.19 -14.57
C LEU A 71 1.83 -0.46 -15.19
N PHE A 72 2.11 -1.72 -14.85
CA PHE A 72 3.21 -2.47 -15.44
C PHE A 72 3.03 -2.66 -16.95
N TYR A 73 1.84 -3.07 -17.41
CA TYR A 73 1.56 -3.24 -18.82
C TYR A 73 1.67 -1.93 -19.62
N THR A 74 1.18 -0.83 -19.06
CA THR A 74 1.16 0.48 -19.75
C THR A 74 2.51 1.17 -19.77
N CYS A 75 3.31 1.06 -18.71
CA CYS A 75 4.59 1.76 -18.62
C CYS A 75 5.82 0.87 -18.86
N ARG A 76 5.69 -0.47 -18.75
CA ARG A 76 6.77 -1.46 -18.93
C ARG A 76 8.06 -1.13 -18.17
N SER A 77 7.94 -0.68 -16.92
CA SER A 77 9.10 -0.34 -16.08
C SER A 77 9.31 -1.37 -14.98
N TRP A 78 10.59 -1.69 -14.71
CA TRP A 78 11.02 -2.53 -13.59
C TRP A 78 10.54 -1.99 -12.24
N PHE A 79 10.35 -0.68 -12.11
CA PHE A 79 9.74 -0.06 -10.94
C PHE A 79 8.34 -0.61 -10.66
N TYR A 80 7.49 -0.69 -11.69
CA TYR A 80 6.13 -1.21 -11.55
C TYR A 80 6.10 -2.73 -11.40
N ALA A 81 7.07 -3.44 -12.01
CA ALA A 81 7.25 -4.87 -11.77
C ALA A 81 7.59 -5.16 -10.30
N GLY A 82 8.46 -4.32 -9.69
CA GLY A 82 8.78 -4.40 -8.27
C GLY A 82 7.56 -4.22 -7.38
N ILE A 83 6.70 -3.23 -7.67
CA ILE A 83 5.44 -3.06 -6.93
C ILE A 83 4.50 -4.26 -7.09
N LEU A 84 4.36 -4.81 -8.29
CA LEU A 84 3.57 -6.03 -8.48
C LEU A 84 4.13 -7.19 -7.67
N ALA A 85 5.45 -7.37 -7.65
CA ALA A 85 6.10 -8.41 -6.85
C ALA A 85 5.84 -8.24 -5.35
N VAL A 86 5.90 -7.00 -4.82
CA VAL A 86 5.54 -6.71 -3.42
C VAL A 86 4.09 -7.10 -3.13
N VAL A 87 3.15 -6.70 -3.99
CA VAL A 87 1.72 -7.01 -3.79
C VAL A 87 1.49 -8.52 -3.77
N LEU A 88 2.10 -9.26 -4.69
CA LEU A 88 1.97 -10.72 -4.76
C LEU A 88 2.62 -11.40 -3.54
N ALA A 89 3.76 -10.91 -3.09
CA ALA A 89 4.43 -11.41 -1.89
C ALA A 89 3.59 -11.21 -0.63
N GLN A 90 2.92 -10.06 -0.47
CA GLN A 90 2.02 -9.81 0.67
C GLN A 90 0.75 -10.67 0.61
N VAL A 91 0.19 -10.90 -0.58
CA VAL A 91 -0.95 -11.82 -0.75
C VAL A 91 -0.54 -13.25 -0.41
N PHE A 92 0.64 -13.67 -0.87
CA PHE A 92 1.20 -14.97 -0.50
C PHE A 92 1.35 -15.10 1.01
N ASP A 93 1.96 -14.11 1.66
CA ASP A 93 2.17 -14.08 3.11
C ASP A 93 0.86 -14.19 3.90
N MET A 94 -0.13 -13.37 3.55
CA MET A 94 -1.46 -13.46 4.14
C MET A 94 -2.09 -14.85 3.95
N ILE A 95 -2.03 -15.42 2.75
CA ILE A 95 -2.62 -16.74 2.47
C ILE A 95 -1.89 -17.84 3.23
N ALA A 96 -0.56 -17.85 3.18
CA ALA A 96 0.30 -18.82 3.87
C ALA A 96 0.03 -18.78 5.38
N SER A 97 0.02 -17.59 5.97
CA SER A 97 -0.22 -17.38 7.39
C SER A 97 -1.63 -17.79 7.83
N LEU A 98 -2.67 -17.32 7.14
CA LEU A 98 -4.06 -17.53 7.57
C LEU A 98 -4.59 -18.95 7.31
N PHE A 99 -4.19 -19.60 6.21
CA PHE A 99 -4.80 -20.86 5.78
C PHE A 99 -3.90 -22.07 5.95
N PHE A 100 -2.59 -21.91 6.06
CA PHE A 100 -1.67 -23.04 6.16
C PHE A 100 -0.96 -23.05 7.51
N LEU A 101 -0.27 -21.98 7.88
CA LEU A 101 0.52 -21.91 9.11
C LEU A 101 -0.36 -21.84 10.37
N ALA A 102 -1.56 -21.25 10.26
CA ALA A 102 -2.56 -21.27 11.34
C ALA A 102 -3.05 -22.70 11.69
N ASN A 103 -2.98 -23.64 10.74
CA ASN A 103 -3.46 -25.02 10.91
C ASN A 103 -2.38 -25.98 11.43
N GLY A 104 -1.13 -25.53 11.55
CA GLY A 104 -0.06 -26.32 12.14
C GLY A 104 1.34 -25.97 11.62
N PRO A 105 2.38 -26.46 12.29
CA PRO A 105 3.76 -26.17 11.95
C PRO A 105 4.17 -26.84 10.63
N ILE A 106 4.42 -26.04 9.58
CA ILE A 106 5.05 -26.48 8.32
C ILE A 106 6.36 -25.71 8.16
N PRO A 107 7.51 -26.21 8.67
CA PRO A 107 8.75 -25.44 8.77
C PRO A 107 9.25 -24.88 7.44
N ALA A 108 9.15 -25.64 6.36
CA ALA A 108 9.57 -25.20 5.02
C ALA A 108 8.69 -24.06 4.50
N LEU A 109 7.38 -24.13 4.72
CA LEU A 109 6.46 -23.06 4.33
C LEU A 109 6.70 -21.81 5.17
N PHE A 110 6.89 -21.96 6.48
CA PHE A 110 7.20 -20.84 7.37
C PHE A 110 8.52 -20.14 6.98
N ALA A 111 9.56 -20.92 6.65
CA ALA A 111 10.83 -20.34 6.20
C ALA A 111 10.66 -19.57 4.88
N LEU A 112 9.93 -20.13 3.92
CA LEU A 112 9.62 -19.48 2.66
C LEU A 112 8.81 -18.19 2.88
N ASP A 113 7.76 -18.28 3.70
CA ASP A 113 6.90 -17.18 4.11
C ASP A 113 7.69 -16.02 4.72
N MET A 114 8.53 -16.32 5.72
CA MET A 114 9.44 -15.35 6.33
C MET A 114 10.34 -14.67 5.31
N ILE A 115 10.95 -15.44 4.39
CA ILE A 115 11.83 -14.87 3.36
C ILE A 115 11.04 -13.95 2.43
N VAL A 116 9.89 -14.42 1.92
CA VAL A 116 9.05 -13.66 0.97
C VAL A 116 8.53 -12.39 1.63
N PHE A 117 8.02 -12.49 2.86
CA PHE A 117 7.54 -11.35 3.64
C PHE A 117 8.65 -10.30 3.84
N ASN A 118 9.80 -10.70 4.37
CA ASN A 118 10.90 -9.77 4.66
C ASN A 118 11.44 -9.10 3.39
N LEU A 119 11.61 -9.88 2.31
CA LEU A 119 12.00 -9.32 1.02
C LEU A 119 10.96 -8.33 0.48
N SER A 120 9.66 -8.58 0.70
CA SER A 120 8.60 -7.66 0.28
C SER A 120 8.66 -6.32 1.01
N VAL A 121 8.91 -6.33 2.33
CA VAL A 121 9.05 -5.13 3.16
C VAL A 121 10.26 -4.30 2.72
N ILE A 122 11.41 -4.95 2.55
CA ILE A 122 12.64 -4.29 2.08
C ILE A 122 12.43 -3.73 0.68
N LEU A 123 11.87 -4.52 -0.24
CA LEU A 123 11.65 -4.11 -1.62
C LEU A 123 10.68 -2.93 -1.71
N PHE A 124 9.61 -2.95 -0.93
CA PHE A 124 8.65 -1.83 -0.88
C PHE A 124 9.35 -0.53 -0.53
N GLU A 125 10.18 -0.54 0.53
CA GLU A 125 10.87 0.66 0.99
C GLU A 125 11.94 1.13 0.00
N VAL A 126 12.64 0.20 -0.66
CA VAL A 126 13.56 0.52 -1.76
C VAL A 126 12.82 1.21 -2.91
N VAL A 127 11.67 0.70 -3.32
CA VAL A 127 10.87 1.30 -4.39
C VAL A 127 10.34 2.68 -3.97
N ASN A 128 9.97 2.84 -2.70
CA ASN A 128 9.53 4.12 -2.14
C ASN A 128 10.64 5.19 -2.17
N ILE A 129 11.86 4.87 -1.72
CA ILE A 129 12.97 5.83 -1.77
C ILE A 129 13.44 6.10 -3.21
N MET A 130 13.37 5.12 -4.11
CA MET A 130 13.67 5.32 -5.54
C MET A 130 12.74 6.36 -6.15
N ARG A 131 11.44 6.29 -5.84
CA ARG A 131 10.45 7.29 -6.26
C ARG A 131 10.80 8.67 -5.71
N CYS A 132 11.14 8.75 -4.43
CA CYS A 132 11.54 10.02 -3.80
C CYS A 132 12.74 10.63 -4.52
N ARG A 133 13.80 9.84 -4.73
CA ARG A 133 15.03 10.27 -5.41
C ARG A 133 14.76 10.86 -6.80
N GLN A 134 13.88 10.25 -7.57
CA GLN A 134 13.57 10.73 -8.93
C GLN A 134 12.93 12.13 -8.93
N LEU A 135 12.25 12.52 -7.85
CA LEU A 135 11.45 13.75 -7.80
C LEU A 135 12.06 14.84 -6.94
N THR A 136 12.84 14.48 -5.92
CA THR A 136 13.30 15.40 -4.87
C THR A 136 14.82 15.56 -4.85
N ALA A 137 15.60 14.73 -5.57
CA ALA A 137 17.06 14.73 -5.42
C ALA A 137 17.73 16.04 -5.85
N ALA A 138 17.15 16.77 -6.82
CA ALA A 138 17.69 18.04 -7.28
C ALA A 138 17.51 19.15 -6.23
N ASP A 139 16.32 19.21 -5.60
CA ASP A 139 15.96 20.29 -4.68
C ASP A 139 16.37 19.98 -3.23
N TRP A 140 16.42 18.70 -2.84
CA TRP A 140 16.69 18.24 -1.47
C TRP A 140 17.74 17.12 -1.42
N PRO A 141 18.98 17.34 -1.91
CA PRO A 141 19.99 16.27 -2.04
C PRO A 141 20.44 15.70 -0.69
N ARG A 142 20.59 16.56 0.33
CA ARG A 142 21.02 16.13 1.68
C ARG A 142 19.99 15.25 2.35
N LEU A 143 18.72 15.66 2.34
CA LEU A 143 17.63 14.91 2.94
C LEU A 143 17.37 13.60 2.20
N THR A 144 17.41 13.64 0.86
CA THR A 144 17.27 12.43 0.04
C THR A 144 18.41 11.42 0.32
N LYS A 145 19.65 11.90 0.50
CA LYS A 145 20.80 11.06 0.89
C LYS A 145 20.59 10.46 2.28
N PHE A 146 20.15 11.27 3.25
CA PHE A 146 19.84 10.79 4.60
C PHE A 146 18.78 9.69 4.59
N LEU A 147 17.65 9.92 3.91
CA LEU A 147 16.58 8.92 3.80
C LEU A 147 17.06 7.64 3.09
N THR A 148 17.93 7.75 2.09
CA THR A 148 18.55 6.58 1.44
C THR A 148 19.41 5.76 2.41
N VAL A 149 20.17 6.43 3.29
CA VAL A 149 20.93 5.75 4.34
C VAL A 149 19.98 5.07 5.34
N CYS A 150 18.90 5.74 5.74
CA CYS A 150 17.87 5.15 6.60
C CYS A 150 17.25 3.90 5.97
N THR A 151 16.90 3.93 4.67
CA THR A 151 16.42 2.75 3.93
C THR A 151 17.46 1.63 3.90
N GLY A 152 18.75 1.95 3.79
CA GLY A 152 19.83 0.96 3.88
C GLY A 152 19.89 0.29 5.26
N ILE A 153 19.85 1.08 6.32
CA ILE A 153 19.81 0.58 7.71
C ILE A 153 18.55 -0.27 7.93
N PHE A 154 17.41 0.17 7.42
CA PHE A 154 16.15 -0.57 7.45
C PHE A 154 16.27 -1.94 6.77
N GLY A 155 16.89 -1.99 5.59
CA GLY A 155 17.16 -3.26 4.90
C GLY A 155 18.04 -4.22 5.70
N VAL A 156 19.11 -3.70 6.31
CA VAL A 156 19.98 -4.50 7.20
C VAL A 156 19.22 -5.01 8.41
N TYR A 157 18.39 -4.16 9.02
CA TYR A 157 17.58 -4.50 10.19
C TYR A 157 16.62 -5.66 9.91
N TRP A 158 15.82 -5.56 8.85
CA TRP A 158 14.88 -6.64 8.46
C TRP A 158 15.61 -7.91 8.01
N THR A 159 16.76 -7.78 7.34
CA THR A 159 17.59 -8.95 7.02
C THR A 159 18.07 -9.66 8.29
N ALA A 160 18.48 -8.91 9.31
CA ALA A 160 18.88 -9.49 10.60
C ALA A 160 17.71 -10.18 11.31
N LEU A 161 16.51 -9.60 11.27
CA LEU A 161 15.29 -10.24 11.80
C LEU A 161 14.96 -11.53 11.07
N MET A 162 15.03 -11.54 9.74
CA MET A 162 14.84 -12.74 8.91
C MET A 162 15.83 -13.84 9.30
N VAL A 163 17.13 -13.53 9.36
CA VAL A 163 18.18 -14.50 9.74
C VAL A 163 17.94 -15.05 11.14
N ASN A 164 17.56 -14.19 12.09
CA ASN A 164 17.26 -14.63 13.44
C ASN A 164 16.01 -15.54 13.48
N GLY A 165 14.93 -15.18 12.79
CA GLY A 165 13.73 -16.00 12.69
C GLY A 165 13.99 -17.38 12.06
N LEU A 166 14.81 -17.41 11.00
CA LEU A 166 15.24 -18.66 10.38
C LEU A 166 16.12 -19.52 11.30
N ARG A 167 16.97 -18.89 12.13
CA ARG A 167 17.76 -19.59 13.14
C ARG A 167 16.88 -20.15 14.27
N SER A 168 15.82 -19.44 14.65
CA SER A 168 14.87 -19.91 15.67
C SER A 168 14.11 -21.18 15.23
N LEU A 169 13.86 -21.35 13.92
CA LEU A 169 13.33 -22.60 13.35
C LEU A 169 14.27 -23.79 13.56
N THR A 170 15.58 -23.61 13.37
CA THR A 170 16.56 -24.69 13.50
C THR A 170 16.84 -25.06 14.96
N ASN A 171 16.61 -24.14 15.89
CA ASN A 171 16.94 -24.31 17.32
C ASN A 171 15.76 -24.81 18.18
N SER A 172 14.71 -25.36 17.56
CA SER A 172 13.62 -26.10 18.23
C SER A 172 12.63 -25.29 19.10
N VAL A 173 12.57 -23.96 18.98
CA VAL A 173 11.51 -23.15 19.62
C VAL A 173 10.15 -23.31 18.90
N GLY A 174 10.16 -23.99 17.74
CA GLY A 174 8.99 -24.29 16.93
C GLY A 174 8.52 -23.09 16.09
N PRO A 175 7.71 -23.30 15.03
CA PRO A 175 7.29 -22.24 14.09
C PRO A 175 6.41 -21.13 14.70
N ALA A 176 5.96 -21.29 15.95
CA ALA A 176 5.09 -20.34 16.64
C ALA A 176 5.77 -19.62 17.82
N GLY A 177 7.01 -20.00 18.16
CA GLY A 177 7.68 -19.61 19.41
C GLY A 177 8.49 -18.32 19.32
N MET A 178 7.91 -17.25 18.77
CA MET A 178 8.56 -15.93 18.83
C MET A 178 8.70 -15.51 20.29
N THR A 179 9.93 -15.27 20.72
CA THR A 179 10.24 -14.71 22.04
C THR A 179 9.68 -13.29 22.15
N PHE A 180 9.47 -12.82 23.38
CA PHE A 180 9.03 -11.44 23.62
C PHE A 180 9.98 -10.40 23.02
N GLY A 181 11.29 -10.66 23.07
CA GLY A 181 12.30 -9.77 22.47
C GLY A 181 12.22 -9.72 20.95
N GLU A 182 11.97 -10.87 20.29
CA GLU A 182 11.72 -10.90 18.84
C GLU A 182 10.47 -10.10 18.50
N LEU A 183 9.36 -10.28 19.22
CA LEU A 183 8.14 -9.52 18.99
C LEU A 183 8.36 -8.00 19.11
N GLN A 184 9.07 -7.54 20.14
CA GLN A 184 9.42 -6.12 20.30
C GLN A 184 10.27 -5.60 19.14
N ALA A 185 11.20 -6.41 18.64
CA ALA A 185 12.02 -6.04 17.49
C ALA A 185 11.15 -5.94 16.22
N TRP A 186 10.25 -6.88 15.98
CA TRP A 186 9.28 -6.81 14.88
C TRP A 186 8.44 -5.52 14.93
N MET A 187 7.92 -5.17 16.11
CA MET A 187 7.19 -3.91 16.29
C MET A 187 8.04 -2.68 16.01
N ALA A 188 9.28 -2.65 16.51
CA ALA A 188 10.21 -1.55 16.25
C ALA A 188 10.50 -1.42 14.75
N GLY A 189 10.61 -2.54 14.03
CA GLY A 189 10.74 -2.57 12.57
C GLY A 189 9.58 -1.90 11.86
N PHE A 190 8.33 -2.22 12.24
CA PHE A 190 7.14 -1.59 11.65
C PHE A 190 6.97 -0.12 12.05
N LEU A 191 7.38 0.28 13.25
CA LEU A 191 7.38 1.70 13.64
C LEU A 191 8.43 2.48 12.84
N PHE A 192 9.60 1.89 12.61
CA PHE A 192 10.62 2.49 11.74
C PHE A 192 10.12 2.57 10.29
N ASP A 193 9.46 1.53 9.79
CA ASP A 193 8.78 1.53 8.49
C ASP A 193 7.79 2.70 8.37
N ALA A 194 6.87 2.82 9.33
CA ALA A 194 5.88 3.90 9.38
C ALA A 194 6.54 5.29 9.36
N ALA A 195 7.60 5.47 10.16
CA ALA A 195 8.31 6.74 10.27
C ALA A 195 9.05 7.10 8.97
N LEU A 196 9.72 6.11 8.36
CA LEU A 196 10.47 6.30 7.13
C LEU A 196 9.53 6.57 5.95
N ASN A 197 8.46 5.79 5.83
CA ASN A 197 7.39 6.01 4.85
C ASN A 197 6.73 7.37 5.04
N GLY A 198 6.44 7.77 6.29
CA GLY A 198 5.91 9.08 6.62
C GLY A 198 6.85 10.21 6.18
N ALA A 199 8.14 10.08 6.46
CA ALA A 199 9.15 11.08 6.08
C ALA A 199 9.29 11.21 4.55
N VAL A 200 9.38 10.10 3.82
CA VAL A 200 9.43 10.08 2.35
C VAL A 200 8.16 10.72 1.76
N SER A 201 7.01 10.40 2.33
CA SER A 201 5.70 10.90 1.89
C SER A 201 5.54 12.40 2.14
N ILE A 202 5.98 12.90 3.29
CA ILE A 202 6.00 14.35 3.59
C ILE A 202 6.90 15.08 2.61
N LEU A 203 8.12 14.58 2.36
CA LEU A 203 9.04 15.20 1.42
C LEU A 203 8.47 15.26 0.00
N PHE A 204 7.86 14.16 -0.45
CA PHE A 204 7.16 14.11 -1.73
C PHE A 204 6.00 15.11 -1.80
N LEU A 205 5.23 15.28 -0.73
CA LEU A 205 4.13 16.26 -0.68
C LEU A 205 4.63 17.71 -0.69
N VAL A 206 5.72 18.02 0.01
CA VAL A 206 6.36 19.34 -0.02
C VAL A 206 6.77 19.64 -1.45
N GLN A 207 7.41 18.68 -2.13
CA GLN A 207 7.83 18.84 -3.52
C GLN A 207 6.65 19.00 -4.49
N LEU A 208 5.56 18.25 -4.29
CA LEU A 208 4.36 18.44 -5.09
C LEU A 208 3.75 19.83 -4.88
N ARG A 209 3.77 20.36 -3.65
CA ARG A 209 3.29 21.71 -3.36
C ARG A 209 4.15 22.78 -4.03
N THR A 210 5.47 22.69 -3.94
CA THR A 210 6.39 23.65 -4.58
C THR A 210 6.20 23.65 -6.10
N VAL A 211 6.15 22.47 -6.73
CA VAL A 211 5.89 22.33 -8.17
C VAL A 211 4.51 22.88 -8.54
N SER A 212 3.49 22.72 -7.69
CA SER A 212 2.14 23.25 -7.93
C SER A 212 2.02 24.77 -7.84
N GLN A 213 2.92 25.43 -7.10
CA GLN A 213 2.92 26.89 -6.90
C GLN A 213 3.74 27.62 -7.97
N GLY A 214 4.84 27.02 -8.45
CA GLY A 214 5.78 27.67 -9.37
C GLY A 214 5.38 27.66 -10.84
N ASN A 215 4.43 26.83 -11.24
CA ASN A 215 3.85 26.81 -12.58
C ASN A 215 2.35 26.99 -12.43
N GLY A 216 1.68 27.68 -13.37
CA GLY A 216 0.23 27.79 -13.46
C GLY A 216 -0.44 26.43 -13.70
N PHE A 217 -0.30 25.51 -12.76
CA PHE A 217 -0.80 24.16 -12.83
C PHE A 217 -2.32 24.21 -12.70
N ARG A 218 -2.96 23.65 -13.73
CA ARG A 218 -4.39 23.62 -13.99
C ARG A 218 -5.27 23.39 -12.74
N PRO A 219 -6.48 23.96 -12.69
CA PRO A 219 -7.48 23.65 -11.66
C PRO A 219 -7.71 22.13 -11.60
N GLY A 220 -7.33 21.52 -10.47
CA GLY A 220 -7.42 20.07 -10.25
C GLY A 220 -6.24 19.48 -9.48
N LEU A 221 -5.02 20.01 -9.66
CA LEU A 221 -3.81 19.49 -8.99
C LEU A 221 -3.91 19.60 -7.47
N ARG A 222 -4.47 20.70 -6.95
CA ARG A 222 -4.73 20.89 -5.52
C ARG A 222 -5.62 19.79 -4.93
N ARG A 223 -6.63 19.34 -5.67
CA ARG A 223 -7.52 18.24 -5.24
C ARG A 223 -6.77 16.91 -5.18
N TYR A 224 -5.86 16.65 -6.13
CA TYR A 224 -5.00 15.47 -6.11
C TYR A 224 -3.99 15.50 -4.95
N VAL A 225 -3.39 16.66 -4.67
CA VAL A 225 -2.43 16.84 -3.56
C VAL A 225 -3.12 16.66 -2.20
N VAL A 226 -4.33 17.19 -2.02
CA VAL A 226 -5.13 16.98 -0.79
C VAL A 226 -5.53 15.51 -0.66
N ARG A 227 -5.97 14.87 -1.75
CA ARG A 227 -6.28 13.43 -1.73
C ARG A 227 -5.06 12.60 -1.35
N ALA A 228 -3.89 12.90 -1.91
CA ALA A 228 -2.63 12.24 -1.57
C ALA A 228 -2.27 12.44 -0.09
N GLN A 229 -2.41 13.65 0.44
CA GLN A 229 -2.19 13.95 1.88
C GLN A 229 -3.08 13.12 2.79
N VAL A 230 -4.38 13.08 2.50
CA VAL A 230 -5.33 12.31 3.31
C VAL A 230 -5.01 10.83 3.23
N MET A 231 -4.72 10.30 2.03
CA MET A 231 -4.38 8.90 1.86
C MET A 231 -3.11 8.50 2.62
N LEU A 232 -2.07 9.32 2.55
CA LEU A 232 -0.80 9.11 3.28
C LEU A 232 -0.98 9.18 4.80
N ALA A 233 -1.78 10.14 5.28
CA ALA A 233 -2.06 10.26 6.71
C ALA A 233 -2.87 9.06 7.24
N VAL A 234 -3.87 8.60 6.47
CA VAL A 234 -4.65 7.40 6.80
C VAL A 234 -3.76 6.17 6.82
N GLU A 235 -2.93 5.99 5.79
CA GLU A 235 -1.97 4.89 5.68
C GLU A 235 -1.03 4.80 6.90
N SER A 236 -0.29 5.88 7.20
CA SER A 236 0.63 5.89 8.34
C SER A 236 -0.11 5.75 9.68
N GLY A 237 -1.28 6.37 9.81
CA GLY A 237 -2.09 6.31 11.03
C GLY A 237 -2.62 4.90 11.31
N VAL A 238 -3.12 4.21 10.29
CA VAL A 238 -3.61 2.83 10.40
C VAL A 238 -2.48 1.89 10.78
N LEU A 239 -1.31 1.99 10.13
CA LEU A 239 -0.18 1.12 10.42
C LEU A 239 0.34 1.30 11.85
N VAL A 240 0.52 2.55 12.31
CA VAL A 240 0.93 2.83 13.70
C VAL A 240 -0.12 2.35 14.70
N ALA A 241 -1.41 2.60 14.45
CA ALA A 241 -2.47 2.19 15.35
C ALA A 241 -2.51 0.67 15.53
N VAL A 242 -2.42 -0.09 14.43
CA VAL A 242 -2.42 -1.56 14.49
C VAL A 242 -1.19 -2.10 15.22
N VAL A 243 0.01 -1.56 14.92
CA VAL A 243 1.24 -1.98 15.59
C VAL A 243 1.18 -1.70 17.10
N LEU A 244 0.67 -0.54 17.51
CA LEU A 244 0.51 -0.21 18.92
C LEU A 244 -0.56 -1.08 19.60
N MET A 245 -1.69 -1.33 18.94
CA MET A 245 -2.73 -2.22 19.48
C MET A 245 -2.20 -3.63 19.72
N GLN A 246 -1.53 -4.22 18.73
CA GLN A 246 -0.92 -5.55 18.85
C GLN A 246 0.20 -5.60 19.88
N GLY A 247 0.91 -4.49 20.08
CA GLY A 247 1.95 -4.34 21.09
C GLY A 247 1.43 -4.29 22.53
N ILE A 248 0.28 -3.66 22.74
CA ILE A 248 -0.36 -3.54 24.06
C ILE A 248 -1.05 -4.85 24.42
N ASP A 249 -1.82 -5.41 23.48
CA ASP A 249 -2.58 -6.64 23.70
C ASP A 249 -2.71 -7.47 22.43
N ARG A 250 -2.04 -8.62 22.43
CA ARG A 250 -2.04 -9.56 21.31
C ARG A 250 -3.38 -10.29 21.15
N SER A 251 -4.22 -10.31 22.18
CA SER A 251 -5.54 -10.94 22.11
C SER A 251 -6.55 -10.15 21.27
N VAL A 252 -6.27 -8.87 21.01
CA VAL A 252 -7.09 -7.99 20.15
C VAL A 252 -7.06 -8.45 18.69
N ASP A 253 -5.92 -8.96 18.22
CA ASP A 253 -5.75 -9.42 16.84
C ASP A 253 -4.90 -10.71 16.77
N PRO A 254 -5.44 -11.85 17.23
CA PRO A 254 -4.67 -13.08 17.36
C PRO A 254 -4.24 -13.69 16.02
N LEU A 255 -4.92 -13.30 14.94
CA LEU A 255 -4.67 -13.77 13.56
C LEU A 255 -3.95 -12.73 12.70
N ASN A 256 -3.52 -11.60 13.27
CA ASN A 256 -2.89 -10.50 12.54
C ASN A 256 -3.75 -9.93 11.38
N LEU A 257 -5.09 -10.06 11.46
CA LEU A 257 -6.03 -9.65 10.41
C LEU A 257 -6.06 -8.13 10.24
N LEU A 258 -5.96 -7.38 11.34
CA LEU A 258 -5.82 -5.93 11.28
C LEU A 258 -4.47 -5.53 10.69
N GLY A 259 -3.42 -6.31 10.95
CA GLY A 259 -2.12 -6.18 10.30
C GLY A 259 -2.19 -6.32 8.78
N TYR A 260 -2.80 -7.40 8.30
CA TYR A 260 -3.01 -7.62 6.86
C TYR A 260 -3.89 -6.55 6.22
N LEU A 261 -4.95 -6.12 6.90
CA LEU A 261 -5.78 -5.03 6.42
C LEU A 261 -4.99 -3.71 6.32
N ALA A 262 -4.18 -3.39 7.33
CA ALA A 262 -3.33 -2.21 7.34
C ALA A 262 -2.34 -2.22 6.17
N GLN A 263 -1.67 -3.36 5.95
CA GLN A 263 -0.75 -3.54 4.82
C GLN A 263 -1.47 -3.44 3.47
N ALA A 264 -2.66 -4.03 3.34
CA ALA A 264 -3.47 -3.94 2.12
C ALA A 264 -3.89 -2.49 1.82
N ILE A 265 -4.32 -1.73 2.84
CA ILE A 265 -4.64 -0.30 2.69
C ILE A 265 -3.39 0.48 2.26
N HIS A 266 -2.26 0.22 2.92
CA HIS A 266 -0.98 0.86 2.66
C HIS A 266 -0.53 0.70 1.20
N ILE A 267 -0.48 -0.53 0.69
CA ILE A 267 -0.08 -0.79 -0.71
C ILE A 267 -1.10 -0.27 -1.73
N CYS A 268 -2.39 -0.31 -1.40
CA CYS A 268 -3.47 0.21 -2.23
C CYS A 268 -3.38 1.73 -2.41
N VAL A 269 -3.16 2.45 -1.30
CA VAL A 269 -2.93 3.90 -1.30
C VAL A 269 -1.69 4.24 -2.12
N TYR A 270 -0.60 3.50 -1.93
CA TYR A 270 0.63 3.70 -2.68
C TYR A 270 0.42 3.55 -4.19
N CYS A 271 -0.30 2.50 -4.62
CA CYS A 271 -0.61 2.27 -6.02
C CYS A 271 -1.54 3.34 -6.62
N GLU A 272 -2.54 3.79 -5.86
CA GLU A 272 -3.41 4.91 -6.27
C GLU A 272 -2.60 6.19 -6.48
N LEU A 273 -1.67 6.47 -5.58
CA LEU A 273 -0.80 7.64 -5.67
C LEU A 273 0.06 7.60 -6.94
N LEU A 274 0.66 6.44 -7.24
CA LEU A 274 1.44 6.24 -8.47
C LEU A 274 0.59 6.41 -9.72
N HIS A 275 -0.64 5.89 -9.72
CA HIS A 275 -1.54 6.00 -10.85
C HIS A 275 -1.95 7.46 -11.10
N VAL A 276 -2.24 8.22 -10.04
CA VAL A 276 -2.49 9.66 -10.11
C VAL A 276 -1.26 10.40 -10.66
N LEU A 277 -0.05 10.08 -10.16
CA LEU A 277 1.18 10.73 -10.59
C LEU A 277 1.50 10.44 -12.07
N SER A 278 1.34 9.20 -12.51
CA SER A 278 1.53 8.78 -13.91
C SER A 278 0.58 9.53 -14.85
N ARG A 279 -0.69 9.73 -14.45
CA ARG A 279 -1.64 10.55 -15.22
C ARG A 279 -1.25 12.02 -15.31
N ILE A 280 -0.68 12.59 -14.25
CA ILE A 280 -0.22 13.98 -14.24
C ILE A 280 0.99 14.13 -15.17
N MET A 281 1.97 13.23 -15.07
CA MET A 281 3.19 13.26 -15.89
C MET A 281 2.91 13.00 -17.38
N SER A 282 2.06 12.03 -17.71
CA SER A 282 1.71 11.72 -19.11
C SER A 282 0.97 12.86 -19.82
N ARG A 283 0.10 13.60 -19.11
CA ARG A 283 -0.58 14.79 -19.67
C ARG A 283 0.40 15.93 -19.96
N ARG A 284 1.40 16.14 -19.09
CA ARG A 284 2.46 17.14 -19.32
C ARG A 284 3.23 16.88 -20.60
N ASN A 285 3.62 15.62 -20.86
CA ASN A 285 4.35 15.29 -22.09
C ASN A 285 3.50 15.50 -23.35
N ARG A 286 2.19 15.27 -23.27
CA ARG A 286 1.27 15.57 -24.38
C ARG A 286 1.10 17.07 -24.65
N ASP A 287 0.99 17.88 -23.61
CA ASP A 287 0.86 19.35 -23.77
C ASP A 287 2.17 19.98 -24.32
N VAL A 288 3.34 19.44 -23.95
CA VAL A 288 4.64 19.91 -24.44
C VAL A 288 4.94 19.41 -25.87
N SER A 289 4.56 18.17 -26.22
CA SER A 289 4.71 17.67 -27.61
C SER A 289 3.62 18.16 -28.56
N GLY A 290 2.44 18.56 -28.06
CA GLY A 290 1.33 19.04 -28.88
C GLY A 290 1.43 20.51 -29.31
N GLY A 291 2.42 21.25 -28.78
CA GLY A 291 2.62 22.67 -29.11
C GLY A 291 3.36 22.95 -30.43
N ALA A 292 3.78 21.93 -31.18
CA ALA A 292 4.61 22.09 -32.38
C ALA A 292 3.99 21.55 -33.68
N VAL A 293 2.69 21.22 -33.71
CA VAL A 293 2.00 20.86 -34.96
C VAL A 293 0.60 21.48 -34.99
N ALA A 294 0.57 22.78 -35.26
CA ALA A 294 -0.46 23.40 -36.09
C ALA A 294 0.26 24.32 -37.07
N SER A 295 1.00 23.67 -37.98
CA SER A 295 1.35 24.25 -39.27
C SER A 295 0.05 24.64 -39.96
N GLY A 296 0.04 25.84 -40.54
CA GLY A 296 -1.03 26.27 -41.40
C GLY A 296 -1.28 25.26 -42.50
N GLU A 297 -2.56 24.98 -42.73
CA GLU A 297 -3.01 24.44 -44.00
C GLU A 297 -4.18 25.29 -44.46
N SER A 298 -3.92 25.98 -45.55
CA SER A 298 -4.80 26.85 -46.29
C SER A 298 -6.04 26.08 -46.76
N GLY A 299 -7.18 26.37 -46.12
CA GLY A 299 -8.50 26.09 -46.68
C GLY A 299 -8.89 27.16 -47.69
N THR A 300 -8.82 26.79 -48.96
CA THR A 300 -9.21 27.46 -50.19
C THR A 300 -10.40 28.43 -50.08
N ARG A 301 -10.13 29.70 -50.42
CA ARG A 301 -11.13 30.75 -50.68
C ARG A 301 -11.58 30.64 -52.14
N SER A 302 -12.83 30.28 -52.39
CA SER A 302 -13.54 30.63 -53.62
C SER A 302 -14.52 31.76 -53.29
N GLY A 303 -14.36 32.92 -53.93
CA GLY A 303 -15.39 33.98 -53.90
C GLY A 303 -14.89 35.42 -53.87
N LYS A 304 -14.74 35.97 -55.08
CA LYS A 304 -15.05 37.36 -55.52
C LYS A 304 -14.27 38.58 -54.97
N LYS A 305 -13.59 39.21 -55.93
CA LYS A 305 -13.53 40.65 -56.29
C LYS A 305 -13.37 41.69 -55.16
N SER A 306 -12.24 42.39 -55.17
CA SER A 306 -12.22 43.86 -55.18
C SER A 306 -10.89 44.40 -55.69
N HIS A 307 -10.98 45.49 -56.44
CA HIS A 307 -9.93 46.29 -57.06
C HIS A 307 -8.87 46.81 -56.07
N GLY A 308 -7.66 47.00 -56.61
CA GLY A 308 -7.06 48.33 -56.60
C GLY A 308 -5.73 48.48 -55.86
N THR A 309 -4.75 48.93 -56.66
CA THR A 309 -3.68 49.88 -56.32
C THR A 309 -2.30 49.32 -55.94
N SER A 310 -1.35 49.77 -56.76
CA SER A 310 0.07 49.52 -56.83
C SER A 310 0.88 50.18 -55.72
N SER A 311 1.95 49.51 -55.27
CA SER A 311 3.28 50.09 -54.93
C SER A 311 4.18 48.93 -54.48
N SER A 312 5.16 48.49 -55.27
CA SER A 312 6.53 49.03 -55.32
C SER A 312 7.37 48.72 -54.07
N THR A 313 8.61 48.32 -54.36
CA THR A 313 9.86 48.44 -53.59
C THR A 313 10.23 47.41 -52.49
N VAL A 314 11.24 46.59 -52.85
CA VAL A 314 12.62 46.59 -52.31
C VAL A 314 13.08 45.34 -51.55
N ASP A 315 14.10 44.72 -52.17
CA ASP A 315 15.09 43.77 -51.69
C ASP A 315 15.81 44.22 -50.41
N ALA A 316 16.07 43.26 -49.51
CA ALA A 316 17.23 43.29 -48.61
C ALA A 316 17.57 41.88 -48.06
N PRO A 317 18.85 41.59 -47.73
CA PRO A 317 19.46 40.26 -47.77
C PRO A 317 19.55 39.55 -46.39
N PRO A 318 19.98 38.27 -46.36
CA PRO A 318 20.00 37.46 -45.12
C PRO A 318 21.19 37.83 -44.20
N SER A 319 20.90 37.90 -42.89
CA SER A 319 21.92 38.09 -41.85
C SER A 319 22.55 36.75 -41.38
N PRO A 320 23.80 36.78 -40.88
CA PRO A 320 24.68 35.61 -40.78
C PRO A 320 24.55 34.83 -39.46
N GLN A 321 24.90 33.54 -39.51
CA GLN A 321 25.04 32.63 -38.38
C GLN A 321 26.07 33.10 -37.35
N PRO A 322 25.83 32.87 -36.05
CA PRO A 322 26.85 33.03 -35.01
C PRO A 322 27.78 31.82 -34.94
N SER A 323 29.07 32.14 -34.86
CA SER A 323 30.24 31.28 -34.79
C SER A 323 30.33 30.50 -33.47
N ARG A 324 30.79 29.24 -33.61
CA ARG A 324 30.96 28.23 -32.57
C ARG A 324 32.30 28.45 -31.84
N PRO A 325 32.35 28.55 -30.50
CA PRO A 325 33.63 28.65 -29.80
C PRO A 325 34.32 27.28 -29.66
N MET A 326 35.62 27.27 -29.97
CA MET A 326 36.55 26.15 -29.76
C MET A 326 36.67 25.82 -28.26
N ARG A 327 36.60 24.52 -27.93
CA ARG A 327 36.87 24.00 -26.60
C ARG A 327 38.34 23.58 -26.52
N PHE A 328 39.14 24.34 -25.78
CA PHE A 328 40.48 23.96 -25.36
C PHE A 328 40.40 22.73 -24.44
N ARG A 329 41.24 21.73 -24.73
CA ARG A 329 41.46 20.53 -23.93
C ARG A 329 42.72 20.80 -23.09
N GLN A 330 42.59 20.82 -21.77
CA GLN A 330 43.73 20.70 -20.86
C GLN A 330 43.69 19.33 -20.19
N THR A 331 44.91 18.86 -19.99
CA THR A 331 45.43 17.54 -19.62
C THR A 331 44.88 16.96 -18.34
#